data_AF-A0A8X7WNN3-F1
#
_entry.id   AF-A0A8X7WNN3-F1
#
_cell.length_a   1.000
_cell.length_b   1.000
_cell.length_c   1.000
_cell.angle_alpha   90.00
_cell.angle_beta   90.00
_cell.angle_gamma   90.00
#
_symmetry.space_group_name_H-M   'P 1'
#
loop_
_entity.id
_entity.type
_entity.pdbx_description
1 polymer ?
#
loop_
_entity_poly.entity_id
_entity_poly.type
_entity_poly.pdbx_seq_one_letter_code
_entity_poly.pdbx_strand_id
1 'polypeptide(L)' 'MVDEMCMVMYGGWVCGSERKWEFVVDKKRMARMVSVDEAISIKDLERRVLREFRVSDLEYGVAFSYC' A
#
# COMPACT_ATOMS: atom_id res chain seq x y z
N MET A 1 9.74 -23.74 -4.14
CA MET A 1 8.68 -22.84 -4.62
C MET A 1 9.20 -21.44 -4.39
N VAL A 2 9.22 -20.60 -5.42
CA VAL A 2 9.67 -19.20 -5.28
C VAL A 2 8.44 -18.44 -4.83
N ASP A 3 8.45 -17.93 -3.59
CA ASP A 3 7.36 -17.08 -3.11
C ASP A 3 7.32 -15.81 -3.96
N GLU A 4 6.19 -15.57 -4.62
CA GLU A 4 5.97 -14.33 -5.38
C GLU A 4 5.84 -13.16 -4.39
N MET A 5 6.54 -12.07 -4.66
CA MET A 5 6.56 -10.89 -3.79
C MET A 5 6.17 -9.64 -4.58
N CYS A 6 5.32 -8.82 -3.98
CA CYS A 6 4.91 -7.53 -4.52
C CYS A 6 5.45 -6.38 -3.66
N MET A 7 5.89 -5.29 -4.30
CA MET A 7 6.31 -4.08 -3.62
C MET A 7 5.12 -3.13 -3.43
N VAL A 8 4.87 -2.75 -2.18
CA VAL A 8 3.77 -1.84 -1.83
C VAL A 8 4.33 -0.54 -1.27
N MET A 9 3.84 0.62 -1.74
CA MET A 9 4.25 1.94 -1.25
C MET A 9 3.15 2.62 -0.42
N TYR A 10 3.51 3.15 0.74
CA TYR A 10 2.61 3.88 1.64
C TYR A 10 2.91 5.38 1.61
N GLY A 11 1.86 6.20 1.42
CA GLY A 11 1.97 7.66 1.39
C GLY A 11 0.60 8.34 1.43
N GLY A 12 0.61 9.65 1.54
CA GLY A 12 -0.60 10.48 1.59
C GLY A 12 -0.63 11.52 0.48
N TRP A 13 -1.84 11.90 0.07
CA TRP A 13 -2.06 13.03 -0.82
C TRP A 13 -2.22 14.31 0.00
N VAL A 14 -1.45 15.34 -0.34
CA VAL A 14 -1.60 16.69 0.24
C VAL A 14 -1.91 17.68 -0.87
N CYS A 15 -2.71 18.70 -0.52
CA CYS A 15 -2.94 19.83 -1.41
C CYS A 15 -1.68 20.72 -1.36
N GLY A 16 -0.83 20.57 -2.38
CA GLY A 16 0.38 21.35 -2.53
C GLY A 16 0.09 22.78 -2.97
N SER A 17 1.14 23.60 -3.06
CA SER A 17 1.03 24.91 -3.68
C SER A 17 0.57 24.79 -5.15
N GLU A 18 -0.07 25.84 -5.67
CA GLU A 18 -0.55 25.89 -7.06
C GLU A 18 -1.71 24.93 -7.44
N ARG A 19 -2.51 24.48 -6.47
CA ARG A 19 -3.64 23.55 -6.71
C ARG A 19 -3.22 22.21 -7.31
N LYS A 20 -1.98 21.78 -7.06
CA LYS A 20 -1.48 20.46 -7.45
C LYS A 20 -1.56 19.51 -6.26
N TRP A 21 -1.92 18.26 -6.52
CA TRP A 21 -1.84 17.20 -5.53
C TRP A 21 -0.41 16.69 -5.49
N GLU A 22 0.20 16.69 -4.30
CA GLU A 22 1.51 16.13 -4.06
C GLU A 22 1.35 14.81 -3.30
N PHE A 23 2.06 13.78 -3.74
CA PHE A 23 2.13 12.50 -3.02
C PHE A 23 3.37 12.51 -2.14
N VAL A 24 3.16 12.55 -0.82
CA VAL A 24 4.25 12.59 0.16
C VAL A 24 4.47 11.19 0.72
N VAL A 25 5.74 10.75 0.67
CA VAL A 25 6.15 9.41 1.10
C VAL A 25 7.06 9.52 2.32
N ASP A 26 6.68 8.86 3.43
CA ASP A 26 7.59 8.68 4.56
C ASP A 26 8.64 7.63 4.18
N LYS A 27 9.88 8.07 3.95
CA LYS A 27 11.01 7.20 3.57
C LYS A 27 11.29 6.07 4.56
N LYS A 28 10.91 6.21 5.84
CA LYS A 28 11.08 5.14 6.85
C LYS A 28 9.99 4.06 6.74
N ARG A 29 8.90 4.36 6.02
CA ARG A 29 7.74 3.51 5.79
C ARG A 29 7.47 3.34 4.29
N MET A 30 8.47 3.60 3.45
CA MET A 30 8.31 3.74 2.00
C MET A 30 7.84 2.47 1.31
N ALA A 31 8.31 1.31 1.78
CA ALA A 31 7.98 0.03 1.19
C ALA A 31 7.96 -1.11 2.20
N ARG A 32 7.07 -2.07 1.96
CA ARG A 32 7.00 -3.37 2.66
C ARG A 32 6.83 -4.47 1.63
N MET A 33 7.43 -5.63 1.89
CA MET A 33 7.15 -6.84 1.14
C MET A 33 5.92 -7.50 1.74
N VAL A 34 4.94 -7.83 0.91
CA VAL A 34 3.74 -8.54 1.31
C VAL A 34 3.76 -9.90 0.63
N SER A 35 3.61 -10.97 1.40
CA SER A 35 3.48 -12.31 0.84
C SER A 35 2.12 -12.46 0.15
N VAL A 36 2.16 -13.01 -1.06
CA VAL A 36 1.00 -13.33 -1.88
C VAL A 36 1.01 -14.81 -2.22
N ASP A 37 -0.20 -15.39 -2.22
CA ASP A 37 -0.46 -16.78 -2.58
C ASP A 37 -1.30 -16.77 -3.88
N GLU A 38 -1.18 -17.77 -4.74
CA GLU A 38 -1.81 -17.81 -6.08
C GLU A 38 -3.34 -17.58 -6.08
N ALA A 39 -4.03 -17.84 -4.96
CA ALA A 39 -5.48 -17.70 -4.82
C ALA A 39 -5.92 -16.59 -3.85
N ILE A 40 -5.05 -15.62 -3.54
CA ILE A 40 -5.39 -14.54 -2.60
C ILE A 40 -6.52 -13.66 -3.15
N SER A 41 -7.52 -13.38 -2.32
CA SER A 41 -8.56 -12.41 -2.68
C SER A 41 -8.05 -10.97 -2.53
N ILE A 42 -8.60 -10.04 -3.32
CA ILE A 42 -8.28 -8.61 -3.20
C ILE A 42 -8.49 -8.13 -1.75
N LYS A 43 -9.60 -8.52 -1.12
CA LYS A 43 -9.93 -8.14 0.26
C LYS A 43 -8.96 -8.72 1.30
N ASP A 44 -8.39 -9.90 1.05
CA ASP A 44 -7.33 -10.47 1.91
C ASP A 44 -6.01 -9.74 1.70
N LEU A 45 -5.68 -9.39 0.46
CA LEU A 45 -4.49 -8.61 0.13
C LEU A 45 -4.54 -7.21 0.77
N GLU A 46 -5.68 -6.51 0.73
CA GLU A 46 -5.89 -5.22 1.42
C GLU A 46 -5.58 -5.31 2.91
N ARG A 47 -6.16 -6.32 3.59
CA ARG A 47 -5.92 -6.55 5.03
C ARG A 47 -4.46 -6.85 5.33
N ARG A 48 -3.77 -7.63 4.48
CA ARG A 48 -2.33 -7.91 4.64
C ARG A 48 -1.51 -6.63 4.50
N VAL A 49 -1.81 -5.80 3.49
CA VAL A 49 -1.16 -4.50 3.27
C VAL A 49 -1.33 -3.60 4.49
N LEU A 50 -2.57 -3.40 4.95
CA LEU A 50 -2.87 -2.50 6.08
C LEU A 50 -2.15 -2.95 7.36
N ARG A 51 -2.11 -4.26 7.62
CA ARG A 51 -1.37 -4.85 8.75
C ARG A 51 0.13 -4.54 8.70
N GLU A 52 0.78 -4.67 7.54
CA GLU A 52 2.22 -4.42 7.39
C GLU A 52 2.61 -2.95 7.66
N PHE A 53 1.71 -2.02 7.32
CA PHE A 53 1.91 -0.59 7.59
C PHE A 53 1.42 -0.16 8.97
N ARG A 54 0.93 -1.10 9.81
CA ARG A 54 0.37 -0.85 11.16
C ARG A 54 -0.71 0.24 11.16
N VAL A 55 -1.51 0.29 10.10
CA VAL A 55 -2.65 1.21 9.97
C VAL A 55 -3.95 0.44 10.11
N SER A 56 -4.94 1.04 10.76
CA SER A 56 -6.26 0.41 10.92
C SER A 56 -7.10 0.53 9.66
N ASP A 57 -7.88 -0.49 9.34
CA ASP A 57 -8.83 -0.52 8.21
C ASP A 57 -9.88 0.61 8.25
N LEU A 58 -10.05 1.27 9.40
CA LEU A 58 -11.04 2.33 9.61
C LEU A 58 -10.59 3.71 9.11
N GLU A 59 -9.29 3.94 8.94
CA GLU A 59 -8.74 5.26 8.61
C GLU A 59 -8.14 5.35 7.20
N TYR A 60 -7.84 4.22 6.55
CA TYR A 60 -7.06 4.21 5.31
C TYR A 60 -7.62 3.20 4.30
N GLY A 61 -7.73 3.64 3.03
CA GLY A 61 -8.03 2.78 1.89
C GLY A 61 -6.77 2.32 1.17
N VAL A 62 -6.82 1.15 0.54
CA VAL A 62 -5.76 0.62 -0.33
C VAL A 62 -6.22 0.74 -1.78
N ALA A 63 -5.34 1.20 -2.68
CA ALA A 63 -5.57 1.22 -4.12
C ALA A 63 -4.54 0.32 -4.80
N PHE A 64 -5.01 -0.63 -5.60
CA PHE A 64 -4.13 -1.48 -6.42
C PHE A 64 -4.12 -0.97 -7.86
N SER A 65 -2.94 -0.97 -8.47
CA SER A 65 -2.76 -0.74 -9.90
C SER A 65 -1.98 -1.92 -10.47
N TYR A 66 -2.43 -2.43 -11.60
CA TYR A 66 -1.75 -3.46 -12.38
C TYR A 66 -1.20 -2.81 -13.66
N CYS A 67 -0.04 -3.28 -14.13
CA CYS A 67 0.47 -2.98 -15.46
C CYS A 67 -0.03 -4.03 -16.46
#